data_AF-A0AAV4HLI7-F1
#
_entry.id   AF-A0AAV4HLI7-F1
#
_cell.length_a   1.000
_cell.length_b   1.000
_cell.length_c   1.000
_cell.angle_alpha   90.00
_cell.angle_beta   90.00
_cell.angle_gamma   90.00
#
_symmetry.space_group_name_H-M   'P 1'
#
loop_
_entity.id
_entity.type
_entity.pdbx_description
1 polymer ?
#
loop_
_entity_poly.entity_id
_entity_poly.type
_entity_poly.pdbx_seq_one_letter_code
_entity_poly.pdbx_strand_id
1 'polypeptide(L)'
;MQTARASIKRKAEGSLNERLSKLVCSVVSSFSTITSSSRDVDNLTRQVRQYRLKSRPKLPKTREEVLSVLRDYDFDFIMEIDESLQICLITTVENLNFLYSSTHILADGAFQFCPRYFYQL
;
A
#
# COMPACT_ATOMS: atom_id res chain seq x y z
N MET A 1 -16.09 -24.90 11.67
CA MET A 1 -14.85 -24.23 11.20
C MET A 1 -14.86 -23.87 9.70
N GLN A 2 -15.40 -24.69 8.78
CA GLN A 2 -15.35 -24.43 7.33
C GLN A 2 -16.09 -23.15 6.90
N THR A 3 -17.21 -22.83 7.55
CA THR A 3 -18.01 -21.60 7.34
C THR A 3 -17.30 -20.32 7.80
N ALA A 4 -16.54 -20.39 8.89
CA ALA A 4 -15.73 -19.26 9.38
C ALA A 4 -14.58 -18.92 8.43
N ARG A 5 -13.93 -19.92 7.82
CA ARG A 5 -12.86 -19.72 6.83
C ARG A 5 -13.38 -19.06 5.55
N ALA A 6 -14.54 -19.49 5.05
CA ALA A 6 -15.17 -18.88 3.88
C ALA A 6 -15.59 -17.41 4.13
N SER A 7 -16.02 -17.10 5.36
CA SER A 7 -16.37 -15.74 5.77
C SER A 7 -15.14 -14.84 5.91
N ILE A 8 -14.05 -15.39 6.45
CA ILE A 8 -12.75 -14.71 6.53
C ILE A 8 -12.18 -14.41 5.17
N LYS A 9 -12.25 -15.36 4.23
CA LYS A 9 -11.76 -15.14 2.86
C LYS A 9 -12.47 -13.93 2.23
N ARG A 10 -13.80 -13.92 2.23
CA ARG A 10 -14.61 -12.82 1.67
C ARG A 10 -14.31 -11.47 2.34
N LYS A 11 -14.22 -11.42 3.67
CA LYS A 11 -13.87 -10.18 4.39
C LYS A 11 -12.43 -9.74 4.14
N ALA A 12 -11.49 -10.68 4.06
CA ALA A 12 -10.09 -10.38 3.81
C ALA A 12 -9.88 -9.77 2.42
N GLU A 13 -10.60 -10.25 1.42
CA GLU A 13 -10.57 -9.76 0.04
C GLU A 13 -11.32 -8.42 -0.11
N GLY A 14 -12.47 -8.25 0.56
CA GLY A 14 -13.29 -7.03 0.45
C GLY A 14 -12.83 -5.85 1.30
N SER A 15 -12.01 -6.06 2.34
CA SER A 15 -11.57 -5.01 3.26
C SER A 15 -10.06 -5.07 3.50
N LEU A 16 -9.28 -4.73 2.47
CA LEU A 16 -7.81 -4.82 2.46
C LEU A 16 -7.15 -3.90 3.50
N ASN A 17 -7.77 -2.77 3.80
CA ASN A 17 -7.23 -1.70 4.67
C ASN A 17 -7.70 -1.78 6.12
N GLU A 18 -8.64 -2.67 6.44
CA GLU A 18 -9.13 -2.82 7.81
C GLU A 18 -8.07 -3.49 8.71
N ARG A 19 -8.01 -3.10 10.00
CA ARG A 19 -7.11 -3.73 10.97
C ARG A 19 -7.40 -5.23 11.09
N LEU A 20 -6.36 -6.06 10.96
CA LEU A 20 -6.46 -7.53 11.00
C LEU A 20 -7.20 -8.06 12.24
N SER A 21 -6.90 -7.50 13.42
CA SER A 21 -7.53 -7.91 14.67
C SER A 21 -9.03 -7.63 14.71
N LYS A 22 -9.49 -6.51 14.15
CA LYS A 22 -10.93 -6.20 14.05
C LYS A 22 -11.65 -7.21 13.16
N LEU A 23 -11.04 -7.55 12.02
CA LEU A 23 -11.60 -8.50 11.07
C LEU A 23 -11.72 -9.90 11.68
N VAL A 24 -10.65 -10.40 12.32
CA VAL A 24 -10.66 -11.72 12.98
C VAL A 24 -11.65 -11.76 14.13
N CYS A 25 -11.66 -10.75 15.02
CA CYS A 25 -12.64 -10.66 16.10
C CYS A 25 -14.07 -10.62 15.56
N SER A 26 -14.35 -9.84 14.52
CA SER A 26 -15.70 -9.76 13.93
C SER A 26 -16.22 -11.12 13.45
N VAL A 27 -15.33 -11.96 12.92
CA VAL A 27 -15.69 -13.29 12.43
C VAL A 27 -15.87 -14.22 13.61
N VAL A 28 -14.94 -14.26 14.56
CA VAL A 28 -15.04 -15.12 15.75
C VAL A 28 -16.32 -14.80 16.54
N SER A 29 -16.63 -13.51 16.76
CA SER A 29 -17.85 -13.07 17.45
C SER A 29 -19.14 -13.43 16.69
N SER A 30 -19.08 -13.60 15.36
CA SER A 30 -20.24 -14.00 14.56
C SER A 30 -20.56 -15.50 14.65
N PHE A 31 -19.64 -16.32 15.19
CA PHE A 31 -19.83 -17.75 15.38
C PHE A 31 -19.81 -18.07 16.88
N SER A 32 -20.96 -17.90 17.52
CA SER A 32 -21.18 -18.08 18.98
C SER A 32 -20.87 -19.49 19.52
N THR A 33 -20.66 -20.48 18.65
CA THR A 33 -20.37 -21.88 18.99
C THR A 33 -18.90 -22.27 18.92
N ILE A 34 -17.98 -21.34 18.60
CA ILE A 34 -16.56 -21.67 18.48
C ILE A 34 -15.83 -21.35 19.79
N THR A 35 -15.54 -22.38 20.59
CA THR A 35 -14.46 -22.34 21.59
C THR A 35 -13.14 -22.14 20.84
N SER A 36 -12.77 -20.87 20.68
CA SER A 36 -11.62 -20.48 19.87
C SER A 36 -10.35 -20.66 20.70
N SER A 37 -9.54 -21.66 20.37
CA SER A 37 -8.20 -21.75 20.95
C SER A 37 -7.31 -20.63 20.43
N SER A 38 -6.26 -20.23 21.15
CA SER A 38 -5.34 -19.19 20.64
C SER A 38 -4.74 -19.56 19.28
N ARG A 39 -4.48 -20.87 19.05
CA ARG A 39 -3.98 -21.40 17.77
C ARG A 39 -4.97 -21.19 16.62
N ASP A 40 -6.26 -21.24 16.88
CA ASP A 40 -7.27 -21.00 15.84
C ASP A 40 -7.25 -19.54 15.40
N VAL A 41 -7.13 -18.61 16.35
CA VAL A 41 -7.02 -17.17 16.08
C VAL A 41 -5.75 -16.86 15.28
N ASP A 42 -4.63 -17.49 15.61
CA ASP A 42 -3.36 -17.34 14.87
C ASP A 42 -3.49 -17.86 13.43
N ASN A 43 -4.10 -19.04 13.26
CA ASN A 43 -4.35 -19.64 11.95
C ASN A 43 -5.26 -18.75 11.08
N LEU A 44 -6.31 -18.19 11.66
CA LEU A 44 -7.21 -17.25 10.97
C LEU A 44 -6.47 -15.98 10.58
N THR A 45 -5.66 -15.42 11.47
CA THR A 45 -4.84 -14.23 11.19
C THR A 45 -3.87 -14.49 10.03
N ARG A 46 -3.21 -15.65 10.02
CA ARG A 46 -2.31 -16.05 8.92
C ARG A 46 -3.07 -16.17 7.59
N GLN A 47 -4.27 -16.75 7.61
CA GLN A 47 -5.11 -16.86 6.41
C GLN A 47 -5.50 -15.48 5.87
N VAL A 48 -5.95 -14.55 6.73
CA VAL A 48 -6.26 -13.18 6.32
C VAL A 48 -5.05 -12.52 5.67
N ARG A 49 -3.85 -12.65 6.25
CA ARG A 49 -2.61 -12.11 5.66
C ARG A 49 -2.35 -12.71 4.28
N GLN A 50 -2.45 -14.02 4.13
CA GLN A 50 -2.22 -14.69 2.85
C GLN A 50 -3.23 -14.29 1.79
N TYR A 51 -4.51 -14.17 2.13
CA TYR A 51 -5.53 -13.71 1.20
C TYR A 51 -5.26 -12.27 0.76
N ARG A 52 -5.02 -11.35 1.70
CA ARG A 52 -4.67 -9.97 1.37
C ARG A 52 -3.42 -9.86 0.50
N LEU A 53 -2.39 -10.66 0.76
CA LEU A 53 -1.16 -10.65 -0.03
C LEU A 53 -1.40 -11.12 -1.47
N LYS A 54 -2.34 -12.05 -1.68
CA LYS A 54 -2.76 -12.49 -3.02
C LYS A 54 -3.64 -11.47 -3.74
N SER A 55 -4.44 -10.71 -2.98
CA SER A 55 -5.36 -9.70 -3.52
C SER A 55 -4.70 -8.36 -3.81
N ARG A 56 -3.57 -8.06 -3.17
CA ARG A 56 -2.83 -6.81 -3.40
C ARG A 56 -2.17 -6.83 -4.79
N PRO A 57 -2.15 -5.69 -5.49
CA PRO A 57 -1.37 -5.58 -6.71
C PRO A 57 0.10 -5.88 -6.42
N LYS A 58 0.78 -6.51 -7.37
CA LYS A 58 2.21 -6.77 -7.26
C LYS A 58 2.93 -5.44 -7.20
N LEU A 59 3.86 -5.32 -6.26
CA LEU A 59 4.75 -4.16 -6.22
C LEU A 59 5.63 -4.18 -7.48
N PRO A 60 5.79 -3.05 -8.17
CA PRO A 60 6.74 -2.93 -9.26
C PRO A 60 8.16 -3.24 -8.78
N LYS A 61 8.92 -3.91 -9.64
CA LYS A 61 10.27 -4.41 -9.37
C LYS A 61 11.34 -3.68 -10.16
N THR A 62 10.95 -2.98 -11.23
CA THR A 62 11.86 -2.19 -12.06
C THR A 62 11.42 -0.72 -12.06
N ARG A 63 12.34 0.18 -12.40
CA ARG A 63 12.07 1.61 -12.44
C ARG A 63 10.99 1.94 -13.47
N GLU A 64 10.98 1.23 -14.58
CA GLU A 64 9.99 1.34 -15.67
C GLU A 64 8.60 0.92 -15.18
N GLU A 65 8.50 -0.18 -14.42
CA GLU A 65 7.23 -0.60 -13.82
C GLU A 65 6.73 0.44 -12.81
N VAL A 66 7.62 1.10 -12.05
CA VAL A 66 7.22 2.20 -11.16
C VAL A 66 6.64 3.36 -11.96
N LEU A 67 7.35 3.83 -12.98
CA LEU A 67 6.90 4.95 -13.81
C LEU A 67 5.58 4.64 -14.52
N SER A 68 5.37 3.39 -14.96
CA SER A 68 4.10 2.94 -15.53
C SER A 68 2.96 3.03 -14.53
N VAL A 69 3.14 2.49 -13.31
CA VAL A 69 2.10 2.53 -12.26
C VAL A 69 1.78 3.97 -11.84
N LEU A 70 2.80 4.83 -11.80
CA LEU A 70 2.63 6.23 -11.42
C LEU A 70 1.82 7.03 -12.46
N ARG A 71 1.90 6.70 -13.76
CA ARG A 71 1.06 7.36 -14.79
C ARG A 71 -0.41 7.04 -14.67
N ASP A 72 -0.70 5.79 -14.35
CA ASP A 72 -2.07 5.29 -14.31
C ASP A 72 -2.79 5.72 -13.02
N TYR A 73 -2.06 6.32 -12.08
CA TYR A 73 -2.62 6.84 -10.84
C TYR A 73 -3.01 8.31 -11.01
N ASP A 74 -4.27 8.59 -10.70
CA ASP A 74 -4.76 9.94 -10.52
C ASP A 74 -4.32 10.44 -9.13
N PHE A 75 -3.45 11.43 -9.11
CA PHE A 75 -2.90 11.99 -7.88
C PHE A 75 -3.35 13.45 -7.74
N ASP A 76 -3.62 13.87 -6.49
CA ASP A 76 -3.94 15.28 -6.18
C ASP A 76 -2.72 16.23 -6.29
N PHE A 77 -1.60 15.76 -6.85
CA PHE A 77 -0.35 16.49 -7.01
C PHE A 77 0.08 16.53 -8.47
N ILE A 78 0.94 17.50 -8.80
CA ILE A 78 1.53 17.60 -10.13
C ILE A 78 2.63 16.56 -10.24
N MET A 79 2.48 15.65 -11.18
CA MET A 79 3.46 14.63 -11.51
C MET A 79 3.93 14.79 -12.95
N GLU A 80 5.24 14.87 -13.13
CA GLU A 80 5.88 14.92 -14.44
C GLU A 80 6.93 13.82 -14.55
N ILE A 81 6.92 13.06 -15.64
CA ILE A 81 7.81 11.92 -15.85
C ILE A 81 8.62 12.13 -17.12
N ASP A 82 9.93 12.24 -16.97
CA ASP A 82 10.88 12.20 -18.09
C ASP A 82 11.37 10.75 -18.28
N GLU A 83 10.89 10.10 -19.33
CA GLU A 83 11.27 8.72 -19.67
C GLU A 83 12.73 8.58 -20.10
N SER A 84 13.28 9.60 -20.76
CA SER A 84 14.64 9.55 -21.30
C SER A 84 15.68 9.58 -20.20
N LEU A 85 15.42 10.39 -19.16
CA LEU A 85 16.25 10.51 -17.97
C LEU A 85 15.79 9.58 -16.84
N GLN A 86 14.64 8.90 -17.01
CA GLN A 86 13.95 8.10 -16.01
C GLN A 86 13.62 8.88 -14.73
N ILE A 87 13.43 10.19 -14.81
CA ILE A 87 13.16 11.07 -13.68
C ILE A 87 11.65 11.19 -13.48
N CYS A 88 11.20 11.11 -12.24
CA CYS A 88 9.83 11.44 -11.84
C CYS A 88 9.90 12.63 -10.88
N LEU A 89 9.20 13.71 -11.23
CA LEU A 89 9.06 14.89 -10.43
C LEU A 89 7.65 14.92 -9.85
N ILE A 90 7.56 15.05 -8.53
CA ILE A 90 6.31 15.13 -7.79
C ILE A 90 6.32 16.43 -7.02
N THR A 91 5.33 17.27 -7.25
CA THR A 91 5.23 18.59 -6.62
C THR A 91 3.77 19.02 -6.47
N THR A 92 3.53 20.13 -5.78
CA THR A 92 2.20 20.76 -5.68
C THR A 92 2.24 22.16 -6.30
N VAL A 93 1.06 22.73 -6.55
CA VAL A 93 0.95 24.11 -7.04
C VAL A 93 1.60 25.09 -6.07
N GLU A 94 1.44 24.87 -4.76
CA GLU A 94 2.04 25.70 -3.71
C GLU A 94 3.56 25.63 -3.73
N ASN A 95 4.13 24.44 -3.89
CA ASN A 95 5.58 24.26 -4.01
C ASN A 95 6.13 24.97 -5.25
N LEU A 96 5.42 24.90 -6.38
CA LEU A 96 5.80 25.61 -7.60
C LEU A 96 5.71 27.13 -7.43
N ASN A 97 4.63 27.63 -6.82
CA ASN A 97 4.48 29.06 -6.53
C ASN A 97 5.57 29.56 -5.58
N PHE A 98 5.89 28.77 -4.55
CA PHE A 98 6.96 29.08 -3.62
C PHE A 98 8.31 29.14 -4.34
N LEU A 99 8.64 28.13 -5.15
CA LEU A 99 9.85 28.10 -5.97
C LEU A 99 9.92 29.29 -6.93
N TYR A 100 8.80 29.63 -7.59
CA TYR A 100 8.71 30.78 -8.49
C TYR A 100 8.96 32.12 -7.78
N SER A 101 8.47 32.27 -6.55
CA SER A 101 8.67 33.47 -5.73
C SER A 101 10.06 33.56 -5.07
N SER A 102 10.83 32.48 -5.11
CA SER A 102 12.13 32.38 -4.43
C SER A 102 13.23 33.00 -5.29
N THR A 103 14.02 33.90 -4.71
CA THR A 103 15.18 34.52 -5.39
C THR A 103 16.45 33.67 -5.32
N HIS A 104 16.53 32.80 -4.31
CA HIS A 104 17.66 31.92 -4.07
C HIS A 104 17.13 30.54 -3.74
N ILE A 105 17.58 29.54 -4.50
CA ILE A 105 17.27 28.13 -4.24
C ILE A 105 18.57 27.48 -3.79
N LEU A 106 18.63 27.11 -2.52
CA LEU A 106 19.72 26.30 -1.99
C LEU A 106 19.31 24.83 -2.15
N ALA A 107 19.84 24.21 -3.19
CA ALA A 107 19.74 22.78 -3.37
C ALA A 107 21.02 22.13 -2.86
N ASP A 108 20.93 21.36 -1.78
CA ASP A 108 21.99 20.41 -1.46
C ASP A 108 21.94 19.27 -2.49
N GLY A 109 23.09 18.90 -3.07
CA GLY A 109 23.22 17.73 -3.93
C GLY A 109 22.87 16.40 -3.23
N ALA A 110 22.47 16.46 -1.96
CA ALA A 110 21.95 15.38 -1.14
C ALA A 110 20.54 14.88 -1.53
N PHE A 111 19.94 15.33 -2.63
CA PHE A 111 18.78 14.62 -3.21
C PHE A 111 19.20 13.39 -4.02
N GLN A 112 20.09 12.55 -3.47
CA GLN A 112 20.09 11.13 -3.80
C GLN A 112 18.91 10.47 -3.09
N PHE A 113 17.69 10.85 -3.44
CA PHE A 113 16.55 9.98 -3.16
C PHE A 113 16.62 8.85 -4.19
N CYS A 114 17.48 7.86 -3.91
CA CYS A 114 17.16 6.52 -4.32
C CYS A 114 16.03 6.10 -3.38
N PRO A 115 14.75 6.04 -3.80
CA PRO A 115 13.88 5.13 -3.10
C PRO A 115 14.49 3.78 -3.40
N ARG A 116 15.32 3.31 -2.49
CA ARG A 116 15.48 1.90 -2.22
C ARG A 116 14.13 1.29 -1.81
N TYR A 117 12.98 1.94 -1.99
CA TYR A 117 11.68 1.73 -1.36
C TYR A 117 10.57 1.67 -2.44
N PHE A 118 10.62 0.69 -3.34
CA PHE A 118 9.79 -0.49 -3.10
C PHE A 118 10.35 -1.53 -2.11
N TYR A 119 11.60 -1.45 -1.66
CA TYR A 119 12.16 -2.39 -0.70
C TYR A 119 11.84 -2.03 0.75
N GLN A 120 10.81 -2.65 1.30
CA GLN A 120 10.90 -3.65 2.37
C GLN A 120 9.55 -3.75 3.08
N LEU A 121 8.95 -4.95 2.99
CA LEU A 121 7.94 -5.44 3.94
C LEU A 121 8.53 -5.51 5.36
#